data_AF-A0A6C0CCT2-F1
#
_entry.id   AF-A0A6C0CCT2-F1
#
_cell.length_a   1.000
_cell.length_b   1.000
_cell.length_c   1.000
_cell.angle_alpha   90.00
_cell.angle_beta   90.00
_cell.angle_gamma   90.00
#
_symmetry.space_group_name_H-M   'P 1'
#
loop_
_entity.id
_entity.type
_entity.pdbx_description
1 polymer ?
#
loop_
_entity_poly.entity_id
_entity_poly.type
_entity_poly.pdbx_seq_one_letter_code
_entity_poly.pdbx_strand_id
1 'polypeptide(L)'
;MSKNFTYNRTSFYKNLVFAKFDDKVYVEVFNCASSSVVLPYSDLMKNEYLKTYYELSLAAIGKPNIDSDYYGTNDPNYVPTKYERNSEMYVDTIYIIEDDLTHAKVAKKGNTHQSINLNRLKKMKVSTDAKIEEFFSKYNKVYGFEEENFAERKATYTALVNNL
;
A
#
# COMPACT_ATOMS: atom_id res chain seq x y z
N MET A 1 -8.22 4.69 11.78
CA MET A 1 -9.62 4.33 12.08
C MET A 1 -10.50 5.48 11.60
N SER A 2 -11.26 5.29 10.52
CA SER A 2 -12.25 6.28 10.09
C SER A 2 -13.63 5.77 10.50
N LYS A 3 -14.41 6.64 11.15
CA LYS A 3 -15.82 6.36 11.45
C LYS A 3 -16.62 6.72 10.22
N ASN A 4 -17.29 5.75 9.61
CA ASN A 4 -18.35 6.05 8.68
C ASN A 4 -19.58 6.49 9.51
N PHE A 5 -19.76 7.80 9.66
CA PHE A 5 -20.82 8.39 10.49
C PHE A 5 -22.23 8.07 9.97
N THR A 6 -22.37 7.70 8.70
CA THR A 6 -23.65 7.36 8.09
C THR A 6 -24.17 6.00 8.55
N TYR A 7 -23.28 5.07 8.91
CA TYR A 7 -23.66 3.69 9.28
C TYR A 7 -23.21 3.25 10.68
N ASN A 8 -22.53 4.13 11.44
CA ASN A 8 -21.92 3.82 12.73
C ASN A 8 -20.96 2.61 12.65
N ARG A 9 -20.17 2.54 11.58
CA ARG A 9 -19.26 1.42 11.30
C ARG A 9 -17.80 1.86 11.41
N THR A 10 -16.98 0.96 11.95
CA THR A 10 -15.54 1.14 12.08
C THR A 10 -14.85 0.54 10.87
N SER A 11 -14.27 1.38 10.01
CA SER A 11 -13.45 0.91 8.91
C SER A 11 -12.00 0.74 9.38
N PHE A 12 -11.50 -0.49 9.28
CA PHE A 12 -10.08 -0.79 9.44
C PHE A 12 -9.43 -0.75 8.05
N TYR A 13 -8.51 0.18 7.86
CA TYR A 13 -7.72 0.26 6.63
C TYR A 13 -6.25 -0.04 6.98
N LYS A 14 -5.67 -0.94 6.20
CA LYS A 14 -4.23 -1.17 6.17
C LYS A 14 -3.73 -0.59 4.87
N ASN A 15 -2.95 0.48 4.96
CA ASN A 15 -2.33 1.09 3.79
C ASN A 15 -0.82 0.84 3.84
N LEU A 16 -0.31 0.27 2.75
CA LEU A 16 1.10 -0.01 2.53
C LEU A 16 1.56 0.74 1.30
N VAL A 17 2.61 1.53 1.44
CA VAL A 17 3.25 2.20 0.32
C VAL A 17 4.65 1.66 0.13
N PHE A 18 4.94 1.27 -1.12
CA PHE A 18 6.24 0.80 -1.54
C PHE A 18 6.81 1.73 -2.60
N ALA A 19 8.06 2.18 -2.42
CA ALA A 19 8.79 2.92 -3.46
C ALA A 19 10.20 2.36 -3.59
N LYS A 20 10.46 1.64 -4.70
CA LYS A 20 11.76 1.03 -5.01
C LYS A 20 12.65 2.00 -5.79
N PHE A 21 13.91 2.11 -5.37
CA PHE A 21 14.96 2.86 -6.04
C PHE A 21 16.21 2.00 -6.07
N ASP A 22 16.68 1.61 -7.24
CA ASP A 22 17.84 0.73 -7.40
C ASP A 22 17.74 -0.53 -6.52
N ASP A 23 18.65 -0.69 -5.56
CA ASP A 23 18.78 -1.81 -4.63
C ASP A 23 18.10 -1.58 -3.28
N LYS A 24 17.40 -0.46 -3.08
CA LYS A 24 16.66 -0.13 -1.84
C LYS A 24 15.18 0.08 -2.09
N VAL A 25 14.41 -0.07 -1.02
CA VAL A 25 12.97 0.15 -1.03
C VAL A 25 12.56 0.93 0.21
N TYR A 26 11.77 1.98 -0.03
CA TYR A 26 11.02 2.66 1.01
C TYR A 26 9.72 1.91 1.24
N VAL A 27 9.44 1.62 2.51
CA VAL A 27 8.18 1.01 2.95
C VAL A 27 7.56 1.93 3.99
N GLU A 28 6.30 2.27 3.78
CA GLU A 28 5.49 2.99 4.74
C GLU A 28 4.23 2.21 5.04
N VAL A 29 3.90 2.13 6.32
CA VAL A 29 2.70 1.46 6.83
C VAL A 29 1.89 2.52 7.54
N PHE A 30 0.67 2.72 7.07
CA PHE A 30 -0.30 3.59 7.71
C PHE A 30 -1.38 2.76 8.40
N ASN A 31 -1.42 2.91 9.72
CA ASN A 31 -2.61 2.80 10.54
C ASN A 31 -2.54 3.97 11.56
N CYS A 32 -3.27 3.95 12.68
CA CYS A 32 -3.31 5.02 13.69
C CYS A 32 -1.97 5.68 14.09
N ALA A 33 -0.80 5.06 13.84
CA ALA A 33 0.50 5.73 13.78
C ALA A 33 1.25 5.34 12.48
N SER A 34 1.85 6.30 11.77
CA SER A 34 2.67 6.02 10.59
C SER A 34 4.04 5.46 11.01
N SER A 35 4.49 4.41 10.32
CA SER A 35 5.83 3.84 10.46
C SER A 35 6.44 3.69 9.08
N SER A 36 7.68 4.15 8.91
CA SER A 36 8.40 4.00 7.65
C SER A 36 9.87 3.62 7.83
N VAL A 37 10.38 2.94 6.83
CA VAL A 37 11.76 2.46 6.77
C VAL A 37 12.26 2.50 5.33
N VAL A 38 13.56 2.74 5.17
CA VAL A 38 14.27 2.46 3.91
C VAL A 38 15.17 1.27 4.18
N LEU A 39 15.00 0.19 3.45
CA LEU A 39 15.76 -1.04 3.61
C LEU A 39 16.32 -1.53 2.27
N PRO A 40 17.34 -2.40 2.27
CA PRO A 40 17.75 -3.11 1.06
C PRO A 40 16.58 -3.93 0.49
N TYR A 41 16.47 -3.99 -0.83
CA TYR A 41 15.46 -4.80 -1.51
C TYR A 41 15.57 -6.27 -1.11
N SER A 42 16.79 -6.78 -0.93
CA SER A 42 17.04 -8.14 -0.44
C SER A 42 16.40 -8.40 0.92
N ASP A 43 16.35 -7.41 1.81
CA ASP A 43 15.76 -7.57 3.14
C ASP A 43 14.23 -7.53 3.09
N LEU A 44 13.65 -6.77 2.16
CA LEU A 44 12.20 -6.80 1.91
C LEU A 44 11.78 -8.22 1.51
N MET A 45 12.55 -8.84 0.62
CA MET A 45 12.25 -10.18 0.11
C MET A 45 12.39 -11.29 1.17
N LYS A 46 13.04 -11.02 2.32
CA LYS A 46 13.12 -11.95 3.46
C LYS A 46 11.86 -11.90 4.35
N ASN A 47 11.12 -10.79 4.35
CA ASN A 47 9.88 -10.66 5.13
C ASN A 47 8.69 -11.15 4.30
N GLU A 48 8.16 -12.34 4.59
CA GLU A 48 7.15 -13.01 3.76
C GLU A 48 5.87 -12.17 3.58
N TYR A 49 5.43 -11.50 4.65
CA TYR A 49 4.21 -10.68 4.65
C TYR A 49 4.38 -9.45 3.75
N LEU A 50 5.43 -8.64 3.98
CA LEU A 50 5.68 -7.43 3.19
C LEU A 50 6.01 -7.76 1.73
N LYS A 51 6.80 -8.82 1.50
CA LYS A 51 7.08 -9.35 0.16
C LYS A 51 5.78 -9.65 -0.58
N THR A 52 4.84 -10.34 0.05
CA THR A 52 3.58 -10.71 -0.60
C THR A 52 2.79 -9.48 -1.04
N TYR A 53 2.64 -8.47 -0.18
CA TYR A 53 1.94 -7.23 -0.57
C TYR A 53 2.67 -6.43 -1.65
N TYR A 54 4.00 -6.42 -1.59
CA TYR A 54 4.80 -5.83 -2.64
C TYR A 54 4.57 -6.52 -3.99
N GLU A 55 4.62 -7.85 -4.04
CA GLU A 55 4.37 -8.64 -5.25
C GLU A 55 2.94 -8.48 -5.78
N LEU A 56 1.94 -8.44 -4.90
CA LEU A 56 0.55 -8.14 -5.28
C LEU A 56 0.42 -6.75 -5.92
N SER A 57 1.08 -5.73 -5.34
CA SER A 57 1.08 -4.38 -5.91
C SER A 57 1.72 -4.35 -7.30
N LEU A 58 2.83 -5.07 -7.50
CA LEU A 58 3.51 -5.17 -8.79
C LEU A 58 2.64 -5.88 -9.83
N ALA A 59 2.00 -6.98 -9.46
CA ALA A 59 1.11 -7.73 -10.36
C ALA A 59 -0.12 -6.91 -10.78
N ALA A 60 -0.53 -5.96 -9.94
CA ALA A 60 -1.61 -5.04 -10.24
C ALA A 60 -1.15 -3.83 -11.08
N ILE A 61 0.09 -3.36 -11.00
CA ILE A 61 0.55 -2.21 -11.79
C ILE A 61 0.53 -2.55 -13.29
N GLY A 62 -0.04 -1.68 -14.12
CA GLY A 62 -0.01 -1.81 -15.59
C GLY A 62 -1.17 -2.56 -16.27
N LYS A 63 -2.09 -3.22 -15.54
CA LYS A 63 -3.34 -3.76 -16.15
C LYS A 63 -4.45 -2.69 -16.33
N PRO A 64 -5.50 -2.89 -17.15
CA PRO A 64 -6.31 -1.82 -17.75
C PRO A 64 -7.32 -1.08 -16.85
N ASN A 65 -7.36 -1.30 -15.54
CA ASN A 65 -8.45 -0.82 -14.70
C ASN A 65 -8.03 0.26 -13.68
N ILE A 66 -7.90 1.51 -14.10
CA ILE A 66 -7.79 2.66 -13.18
C ILE A 66 -9.21 3.23 -13.01
N ASP A 67 -9.78 3.12 -11.81
CA ASP A 67 -11.09 3.69 -11.48
C ASP A 67 -11.04 5.22 -11.71
N SER A 68 -11.77 5.70 -12.73
CA SER A 68 -11.80 7.10 -13.13
C SER A 68 -12.40 8.00 -12.06
N ASP A 69 -13.30 7.46 -11.25
CA ASP A 69 -14.04 8.21 -10.25
C ASP A 69 -13.21 8.45 -8.98
N TYR A 70 -11.99 7.90 -8.93
CA TYR A 70 -11.07 8.02 -7.81
C TYR A 70 -9.99 9.09 -8.01
N TYR A 71 -9.82 9.63 -9.23
CA TYR A 71 -9.15 10.92 -9.36
C TYR A 71 -9.94 11.95 -8.54
N GLY A 72 -9.27 12.81 -7.79
CA GLY A 72 -9.92 13.85 -6.97
C GLY A 72 -10.57 14.97 -7.80
N THR A 73 -11.23 14.62 -8.91
CA THR A 73 -11.79 15.52 -9.91
C THR A 73 -12.86 14.79 -10.72
N ASN A 74 -13.95 15.50 -11.00
CA ASN A 74 -15.03 15.03 -11.88
C ASN A 74 -14.68 15.20 -13.38
N ASP A 75 -13.45 15.57 -13.71
CA ASP A 75 -12.99 15.74 -15.09
C ASP A 75 -12.40 14.41 -15.62
N PRO A 76 -13.08 13.73 -16.56
CA PRO A 76 -12.61 12.47 -17.15
C PRO A 76 -11.34 12.65 -18.00
N ASN A 77 -10.95 13.90 -18.32
CA ASN A 77 -9.72 14.22 -19.04
C ASN A 77 -8.59 14.68 -18.12
N TYR A 78 -8.79 14.66 -16.79
CA TYR A 78 -7.74 15.02 -15.86
C TYR A 78 -6.62 13.99 -15.90
N VAL A 79 -5.55 14.36 -16.58
CA VAL A 79 -4.25 13.75 -16.39
C VAL A 79 -3.65 14.42 -15.16
N PRO A 80 -3.41 13.70 -14.04
CA PRO A 80 -2.72 14.29 -12.91
C PRO A 80 -1.45 14.94 -13.41
N THR A 81 -1.25 16.21 -13.12
CA THR A 81 0.02 16.87 -13.42
C THR A 81 1.09 16.08 -12.68
N LYS A 82 1.80 15.26 -13.46
CA LYS A 82 2.89 14.42 -12.99
C LYS A 82 3.86 15.36 -12.28
N TYR A 83 3.90 15.29 -10.94
CA TYR A 83 4.99 15.82 -10.13
C TYR A 83 5.05 17.34 -9.87
N GLU A 84 3.94 18.10 -9.88
CA GLU A 84 4.05 19.56 -9.71
C GLU A 84 4.05 20.07 -8.25
N ARG A 85 3.68 19.25 -7.26
CA ARG A 85 3.92 19.59 -5.85
C ARG A 85 5.08 18.80 -5.28
N ASN A 86 6.11 19.51 -4.82
CA ASN A 86 7.30 18.97 -4.17
C ASN A 86 7.03 18.18 -2.86
N SER A 87 5.78 17.94 -2.47
CA SER A 87 5.44 17.26 -1.21
C SER A 87 4.35 16.19 -1.34
N GLU A 88 3.72 16.08 -2.51
CA GLU A 88 2.43 15.40 -2.67
C GLU A 88 2.36 14.73 -4.04
N MET A 89 2.02 13.44 -4.06
CA MET A 89 2.07 12.61 -5.26
C MET A 89 0.93 11.62 -5.33
N TYR A 90 0.36 11.48 -6.53
CA TYR A 90 -0.52 10.35 -6.84
C TYR A 90 0.30 9.09 -7.04
N VAL A 91 -0.07 8.03 -6.31
CA VAL A 91 0.55 6.71 -6.37
C VAL A 91 -0.48 5.70 -6.84
N ASP A 92 -0.12 4.91 -7.85
CA ASP A 92 -0.94 3.78 -8.31
C ASP A 92 -1.23 2.85 -7.13
N THR A 93 -2.50 2.57 -6.90
CA THR A 93 -2.95 1.86 -5.70
C THR A 93 -3.87 0.73 -6.08
N ILE A 94 -3.62 -0.45 -5.51
CA ILE A 94 -4.60 -1.52 -5.47
C ILE A 94 -5.37 -1.44 -4.15
N TYR A 95 -6.69 -1.48 -4.27
CA TYR A 95 -7.62 -1.60 -3.15
C TYR A 95 -8.15 -3.03 -3.13
N ILE A 96 -8.11 -3.67 -1.97
CA ILE A 96 -8.87 -4.88 -1.70
C ILE A 96 -9.95 -4.48 -0.71
N ILE A 97 -11.19 -4.45 -1.20
CA ILE A 97 -12.34 -3.92 -0.47
C ILE A 97 -13.23 -5.11 -0.11
N GLU A 98 -13.61 -5.20 1.15
CA GLU A 98 -14.63 -6.13 1.62
C GLU A 98 -15.95 -5.39 1.78
N ASP A 99 -16.99 -5.88 1.12
CA ASP A 99 -18.35 -5.42 1.34
C ASP A 99 -18.80 -5.87 2.74
N ASP A 100 -19.19 -4.92 3.58
CA ASP A 100 -19.45 -5.19 4.98
C ASP A 100 -20.78 -5.91 5.24
N LEU A 101 -21.69 -5.98 4.26
CA LEU A 101 -22.95 -6.72 4.38
C LEU A 101 -22.82 -8.17 3.89
N THR A 102 -22.14 -8.37 2.77
CA THR A 102 -22.03 -9.65 2.07
C THR A 102 -20.71 -10.36 2.31
N HIS A 103 -19.73 -9.67 2.89
CA HIS A 103 -18.34 -10.11 3.03
C HIS A 103 -17.64 -10.42 1.69
N ALA A 104 -18.25 -10.02 0.57
CA ALA A 104 -17.66 -10.17 -0.75
C ALA A 104 -16.42 -9.28 -0.87
N LYS A 105 -15.32 -9.85 -1.33
CA LYS A 105 -14.07 -9.12 -1.55
C LYS A 105 -13.87 -8.83 -3.02
N VAL A 106 -13.49 -7.60 -3.34
CA VAL A 106 -13.15 -7.18 -4.71
C VAL A 106 -11.81 -6.47 -4.72
N ALA A 107 -11.01 -6.71 -5.75
CA ALA A 107 -9.87 -5.87 -6.03
C ALA A 107 -10.28 -4.76 -7.01
N LYS A 108 -9.79 -3.55 -6.76
CA LYS A 108 -9.89 -2.38 -7.66
C LYS A 108 -8.53 -1.72 -7.77
N LYS A 109 -8.30 -0.96 -8.84
CA LYS A 109 -7.18 -0.01 -8.85
C LYS A 109 -7.68 1.41 -8.92
N GLY A 110 -6.88 2.29 -8.39
CA GLY A 110 -7.06 3.72 -8.52
C GLY A 110 -5.73 4.39 -8.26
N ASN A 111 -5.81 5.61 -7.76
CA ASN A 111 -4.67 6.36 -7.30
C ASN A 111 -4.96 6.90 -5.91
N THR A 112 -3.94 7.05 -5.09
CA THR A 112 -4.08 7.70 -3.80
C THR A 112 -3.08 8.83 -3.70
N HIS A 113 -3.51 9.92 -3.09
CA HIS A 113 -2.66 11.05 -2.82
C HIS A 113 -1.79 10.75 -1.58
N GLN A 114 -0.48 10.68 -1.77
CA GLN A 114 0.50 10.40 -0.72
C GLN A 114 1.40 11.61 -0.49
N SER A 115 1.75 11.87 0.76
CA SER A 115 2.70 12.92 1.15
C SER A 115 4.16 12.47 0.91
N ILE A 116 4.45 12.04 -0.32
CA ILE A 116 5.73 11.49 -0.74
C ILE A 116 6.46 12.49 -1.61
N ASN A 117 7.76 12.63 -1.38
CA ASN A 117 8.67 13.40 -2.23
C ASN A 117 9.75 12.48 -2.79
N LEU A 118 9.70 12.19 -4.10
CA LEU A 118 10.69 11.32 -4.77
C LEU A 118 12.12 11.83 -4.63
N ASN A 119 12.34 13.14 -4.73
CA ASN A 119 13.68 13.73 -4.61
C ASN A 119 14.26 13.53 -3.22
N ARG A 120 13.41 13.57 -2.17
CA ARG A 120 13.80 13.25 -0.81
C ARG A 120 14.04 11.76 -0.65
N LEU A 121 13.13 10.90 -1.11
CA LEU A 121 13.26 9.44 -1.01
C LEU A 121 14.53 8.93 -1.70
N LYS A 122 14.86 9.42 -2.89
CA LYS A 122 16.09 9.07 -3.62
C LYS A 122 17.36 9.33 -2.78
N LYS A 123 17.38 10.43 -2.03
CA LYS A 123 18.49 10.86 -1.16
C LYS A 123 18.51 10.16 0.20
N MET A 124 17.44 9.46 0.59
CA MET A 124 17.41 8.74 1.87
C MET A 124 18.41 7.59 1.86
N LYS A 125 19.19 7.48 2.93
CA LYS A 125 20.08 6.34 3.16
C LYS A 125 19.27 5.14 3.64
N VAL A 126 19.81 3.95 3.38
CA VAL A 126 19.33 2.72 4.02
C VAL A 126 19.37 2.92 5.54
N SER A 127 18.33 2.46 6.21
CA SER A 127 18.21 2.52 7.66
C SER A 127 19.21 1.59 8.33
N THR A 128 19.57 1.85 9.57
CA THR A 128 20.42 0.93 10.34
C THR A 128 19.72 -0.41 10.53
N ASP A 129 20.49 -1.49 10.67
CA ASP A 129 19.95 -2.84 10.90
C ASP A 129 18.99 -2.87 12.09
N ALA A 130 19.35 -2.21 13.19
CA ALA A 130 18.49 -2.07 14.37
C ALA A 130 17.13 -1.41 14.05
N LYS A 131 17.10 -0.41 13.18
CA LYS A 131 15.85 0.25 12.77
C LYS A 131 15.02 -0.63 11.83
N ILE A 132 15.68 -1.41 10.96
CA ILE A 132 15.00 -2.38 10.08
C ILE A 132 14.37 -3.49 10.92
N GLU A 133 15.11 -4.04 11.88
CA GLU A 133 14.62 -5.06 12.81
C GLU A 133 13.47 -4.54 13.67
N GLU A 134 13.60 -3.33 14.23
CA GLU A 134 12.52 -2.68 14.97
C GLU A 134 11.27 -2.50 14.10
N PHE A 135 11.44 -2.07 12.84
CA PHE A 135 10.34 -1.92 11.91
C PHE A 135 9.65 -3.26 11.63
N PHE A 136 10.40 -4.33 11.34
CA PHE A 136 9.81 -5.65 11.11
C PHE A 136 9.11 -6.21 12.34
N SER A 137 9.71 -6.07 13.52
CA SER A 137 9.11 -6.50 14.79
C SER A 137 7.79 -5.77 15.07
N LYS A 138 7.76 -4.45 14.88
CA LYS A 138 6.54 -3.65 15.01
C LYS A 138 5.51 -4.01 13.93
N TYR A 139 5.95 -4.18 12.69
CA TYR A 139 5.05 -4.55 11.60
C TYR A 139 4.33 -5.87 11.89
N ASN A 140 5.07 -6.90 12.28
CA ASN A 140 4.48 -8.20 12.60
C ASN A 140 3.55 -8.11 13.83
N LYS A 141 3.97 -7.44 14.91
CA LYS A 141 3.18 -7.35 16.15
C LYS A 141 1.93 -6.46 16.05
N VAL A 142 2.01 -5.35 15.30
CA VAL A 142 0.97 -4.31 15.29
C VAL A 142 0.10 -4.38 14.02
N TYR A 143 0.67 -4.84 12.90
CA TYR A 143 0.04 -4.84 11.58
C TYR A 143 -0.06 -6.23 10.94
N GLY A 144 0.62 -7.22 11.52
CA GLY A 144 0.60 -8.63 11.15
C GLY A 144 -0.58 -9.36 11.78
N PHE A 145 -1.80 -8.85 11.57
CA PHE A 145 -3.06 -9.60 11.75
C PHE A 145 -3.19 -10.75 10.73
N GLU A 146 -2.08 -11.42 10.46
CA GLU A 146 -1.84 -12.34 9.37
C GLU A 146 -1.30 -13.67 9.88
N GLU A 147 -0.79 -13.75 11.11
CA GLU A 147 -0.39 -15.06 11.68
C GLU A 147 -1.53 -16.09 11.60
N GLU A 148 -2.76 -15.65 11.79
CA GLU A 148 -3.96 -16.45 11.52
C GLU A 148 -4.44 -16.20 10.07
N ASN A 149 -4.40 -17.24 9.24
CA ASN A 149 -4.93 -17.30 7.87
C ASN A 149 -4.16 -16.50 6.79
N PHE A 150 -2.88 -16.15 6.98
CA PHE A 150 -2.10 -15.48 5.91
C PHE A 150 -2.10 -16.24 4.58
N ALA A 151 -1.94 -17.57 4.61
CA ALA A 151 -1.90 -18.38 3.39
C ALA A 151 -3.21 -18.28 2.59
N GLU A 152 -4.35 -18.36 3.26
CA GLU A 152 -5.67 -18.21 2.66
C GLU A 152 -5.89 -16.77 2.14
N ARG A 153 -5.49 -15.76 2.94
CA ARG A 153 -5.56 -14.36 2.54
C ARG A 153 -4.71 -14.10 1.30
N LYS A 154 -3.48 -14.60 1.27
CA LYS A 154 -2.57 -14.53 0.12
C LYS A 154 -3.21 -15.15 -1.11
N ALA A 155 -3.76 -16.36 -1.00
CA ALA A 155 -4.44 -17.03 -2.10
C ALA A 155 -5.64 -16.21 -2.61
N THR A 156 -6.50 -15.75 -1.70
CA THR A 156 -7.67 -14.93 -2.01
C THR A 156 -7.26 -13.64 -2.72
N TYR A 157 -6.31 -12.90 -2.16
CA TYR A 157 -5.86 -11.63 -2.72
C TYR A 157 -5.20 -11.83 -4.08
N THR A 158 -4.37 -12.87 -4.23
CA THR A 158 -3.77 -13.21 -5.52
C THR A 158 -4.83 -13.49 -6.58
N ALA A 159 -5.88 -14.26 -6.25
CA ALA A 159 -6.99 -14.52 -7.18
C ALA A 159 -7.73 -13.24 -7.58
N LEU A 160 -8.00 -12.36 -6.61
CA LEU A 160 -8.63 -11.06 -6.87
C LEU A 160 -7.76 -10.18 -7.78
N VAL A 161 -6.46 -10.09 -7.50
CA VAL A 161 -5.51 -9.31 -8.32
C VAL A 161 -5.36 -9.91 -9.72
N ASN A 162 -5.40 -11.23 -9.86
CA ASN A 162 -5.33 -11.87 -11.18
C ASN A 162 -6.54 -11.55 -12.06
N ASN A 163 -7.70 -11.30 -11.45
CA ASN A 163 -8.94 -10.91 -12.13
C ASN A 163 -9.06 -9.40 -12.40
N LEU A 164 -8.09 -8.58 -11.97
CA LEU A 164 -7.95 -7.16 -12.35
C LEU A 164 -7.47 -6.98 -13.79
#